data_AF-A0A3P8KCG6-F1
#
_entry.id   AF-A0A3P8KCG6-F1
#
_cell.length_a   1.000
_cell.length_b   1.000
_cell.length_c   1.000
_cell.angle_alpha   90.00
_cell.angle_beta   90.00
_cell.angle_gamma   90.00
#
_symmetry.space_group_name_H-M   'P 1'
#
loop_
_entity.id
_entity.type
_entity.pdbx_description
1 polymer ?
#
loop_
_entity_poly.entity_id
_entity_poly.type
_entity_poly.pdbx_seq_one_letter_code
_entity_poly.pdbx_strand_id
1 'polypeptide(L)'
;MAMKLYTLDESCLENARAGLKQPFSPLQQALGKLVKEADLLRREPPESVVHKKLRPASGDAHDYYSLGTYWWPNPRRPNGLPYIRRDGHINPQCENNDTDTTRIIRMCERCLTLGLAWYFTGQRQYAHAAAQQIRCWFLDADTRMNPHLNYGQAIPGIVSGRGTGLIDTRLLWMVVDTIGTD
;
A
#
# COMPACT_ATOMS: atom_id res chain seq x y z
N MET A 1 5.11 26.71 -1.50
CA MET A 1 6.02 26.09 -0.52
C MET A 1 7.03 25.26 -1.30
N ALA A 2 8.22 25.00 -0.76
CA ALA A 2 9.15 24.04 -1.37
C ALA A 2 8.62 22.62 -1.10
N MET A 3 8.79 21.71 -2.07
CA MET A 3 8.45 20.30 -1.86
C MET A 3 9.26 19.74 -0.70
N LYS A 4 8.64 18.88 0.12
CA LYS A 4 9.33 18.23 1.24
C LYS A 4 9.27 16.73 1.08
N LEU A 5 10.16 16.23 0.24
CA LEU A 5 10.32 14.80 -0.06
C LEU A 5 11.41 14.19 0.83
N TYR A 6 11.24 12.92 1.16
CA TYR A 6 12.15 12.18 2.03
C TYR A 6 12.88 11.05 1.30
N THR A 7 12.29 10.49 0.23
CA THR A 7 12.88 9.37 -0.53
C THR A 7 13.11 9.70 -2.00
N LEU A 8 12.14 10.32 -2.66
CA LEU A 8 12.28 10.79 -4.03
C LEU A 8 13.26 11.96 -4.10
N ASP A 9 14.10 11.95 -5.15
CA ASP A 9 15.02 13.03 -5.44
C ASP A 9 14.28 14.19 -6.11
N GLU A 10 14.25 15.34 -5.43
CA GLU A 10 13.57 16.56 -5.90
C GLU A 10 14.14 17.04 -7.23
N SER A 11 15.47 17.05 -7.39
CA SER A 11 16.14 17.48 -8.62
C SER A 11 15.78 16.56 -9.79
N CYS A 12 15.67 15.25 -9.57
CA CYS A 12 15.20 14.33 -10.60
C CYS A 12 13.75 14.64 -11.04
N LEU A 13 12.85 14.94 -10.10
CA LEU A 13 11.46 15.29 -10.41
C LEU A 13 11.35 16.62 -11.16
N GLU A 14 12.11 17.64 -10.75
CA GLU A 14 12.17 18.93 -11.43
C GLU A 14 12.74 18.81 -12.84
N ASN A 15 13.83 18.05 -13.00
CA ASN A 15 14.43 17.77 -14.31
C ASN A 15 13.46 17.01 -15.23
N ALA A 16 12.74 16.02 -14.72
CA ALA A 16 11.71 15.32 -15.47
C ALA A 16 10.58 16.28 -15.90
N ARG A 17 10.13 17.15 -15.01
CA ARG A 17 9.07 18.14 -15.28
C ARG A 17 9.51 19.18 -16.31
N ALA A 18 10.75 19.66 -16.23
CA ALA A 18 11.35 20.54 -17.23
C ALA A 18 11.50 19.84 -18.59
N GLY A 19 11.97 18.58 -18.57
CA GLY A 19 12.11 17.75 -19.76
C GLY A 19 10.78 17.49 -20.48
N LEU A 20 9.67 17.38 -19.75
CA LEU A 20 8.33 17.24 -20.34
C LEU A 20 7.83 18.47 -21.11
N LYS A 21 8.37 19.67 -20.82
CA LYS A 21 8.03 20.90 -21.56
C LYS A 21 8.67 20.98 -22.93
N GLN A 22 9.70 20.16 -23.20
CA GLN A 22 10.41 20.16 -24.47
C GLN A 22 9.57 19.47 -25.57
N PRO A 23 9.58 19.99 -26.80
CA PRO A 23 8.99 19.29 -27.94
C PRO A 23 9.59 17.88 -28.09
N PHE A 24 8.73 16.89 -28.37
CA PHE A 24 9.13 15.49 -28.59
C PHE A 24 9.87 14.84 -27.40
N SER A 25 9.62 15.30 -26.17
CA SER A 25 10.23 14.73 -24.97
C SER A 25 9.99 13.20 -24.88
N PRO A 26 11.04 12.38 -24.66
CA PRO A 26 10.89 10.94 -24.51
C PRO A 26 10.06 10.56 -23.27
N LEU A 27 9.90 11.50 -22.32
CA LEU A 27 9.11 11.32 -21.10
C LEU A 27 7.60 11.34 -21.34
N GLN A 28 7.12 11.79 -22.51
CA GLN A 28 5.69 11.85 -22.82
C GLN A 28 5.01 10.48 -22.74
N GLN A 29 5.70 9.41 -23.13
CA GLN A 29 5.16 8.05 -23.01
C GLN A 29 5.00 7.63 -21.54
N ALA A 30 5.96 7.97 -20.68
CA ALA A 30 5.89 7.68 -19.25
C ALA A 30 4.77 8.49 -18.57
N LEU A 31 4.65 9.78 -18.89
CA LEU A 31 3.55 10.63 -18.42
C LEU A 31 2.19 10.06 -18.85
N GLY A 32 2.05 9.63 -20.11
CA GLY A 32 0.82 9.01 -20.60
C GLY A 32 0.43 7.74 -19.83
N LYS A 33 1.41 6.89 -19.47
CA LYS A 33 1.18 5.70 -18.63
C LYS A 33 0.74 6.09 -17.23
N LEU A 34 1.44 7.04 -16.59
CA LEU A 34 1.12 7.56 -15.27
C LEU A 34 -0.31 8.12 -15.21
N VAL A 35 -0.67 8.97 -16.18
CA VAL A 35 -2.01 9.57 -16.26
C VAL A 35 -3.08 8.50 -16.45
N LYS A 36 -2.85 7.53 -17.35
CA LYS A 36 -3.80 6.42 -17.57
C LYS A 36 -4.04 5.62 -16.29
N GLU A 37 -2.99 5.30 -15.55
CA GLU A 37 -3.09 4.57 -14.29
C GLU A 37 -3.80 5.40 -13.21
N ALA A 38 -3.44 6.67 -13.06
CA ALA A 38 -4.07 7.59 -12.12
C ALA A 38 -5.57 7.81 -12.43
N ASP A 39 -5.95 7.85 -13.71
CA ASP A 39 -7.34 7.95 -14.15
C ASP A 39 -8.17 6.71 -13.80
N LEU A 40 -7.56 5.51 -13.82
CA LEU A 40 -8.21 4.28 -13.37
C LEU A 40 -8.35 4.31 -11.85
N LEU A 41 -7.24 4.52 -11.13
CA LEU A 41 -7.21 4.49 -9.68
C LEU A 41 -8.19 5.49 -9.06
N ARG A 42 -8.25 6.75 -9.53
CA ARG A 42 -9.16 7.74 -8.95
C ARG A 42 -10.66 7.37 -9.03
N ARG A 43 -11.03 6.41 -9.88
CA ARG A 43 -12.41 5.90 -10.03
C ARG A 43 -12.69 4.66 -9.16
N GLU A 44 -11.64 4.00 -8.69
CA GLU A 44 -11.76 2.87 -7.77
C GLU A 44 -11.94 3.36 -6.33
N PRO A 45 -12.67 2.61 -5.48
CA PRO A 45 -12.79 2.94 -4.07
C PRO A 45 -11.43 2.87 -3.37
N PRO A 46 -11.20 3.69 -2.32
CA PRO A 46 -10.01 3.59 -1.51
C PRO A 46 -9.82 2.21 -0.86
N GLU A 47 -8.56 1.81 -0.69
CA GLU A 47 -8.18 0.67 0.13
C GLU A 47 -8.30 0.98 1.62
N SER A 48 -8.65 -0.03 2.42
CA SER A 48 -8.71 0.04 3.87
C SER A 48 -8.52 -1.36 4.48
N VAL A 49 -7.95 -1.39 5.67
CA VAL A 49 -7.84 -2.61 6.48
C VAL A 49 -9.21 -3.20 6.82
N VAL A 50 -10.31 -2.45 6.87
CA VAL A 50 -11.61 -3.01 7.25
C VAL A 50 -12.22 -3.90 6.14
N HIS A 51 -11.69 -3.78 4.91
CA HIS A 51 -12.16 -4.52 3.74
C HIS A 51 -11.61 -5.97 3.65
N LYS A 52 -10.66 -6.36 4.50
CA LYS A 52 -10.20 -7.76 4.57
C LYS A 52 -11.35 -8.69 4.98
N LYS A 53 -11.29 -9.95 4.53
CA LYS A 53 -12.31 -10.95 4.86
C LYS A 53 -12.07 -11.61 6.21
N LEU A 54 -10.82 -11.93 6.52
CA LEU A 54 -10.47 -12.55 7.79
C LEU A 54 -10.35 -11.48 8.88
N ARG A 55 -10.38 -11.93 10.13
CA ARG A 55 -10.19 -11.07 11.29
C ARG A 55 -8.95 -11.52 12.06
N PRO A 56 -8.17 -10.57 12.60
CA PRO A 56 -7.12 -10.89 13.56
C PRO A 56 -7.72 -11.46 14.85
N ALA A 57 -6.85 -11.93 15.75
CA ALA A 57 -7.28 -12.52 17.02
C ALA A 57 -8.01 -11.53 17.96
N SER A 58 -7.87 -10.22 17.77
CA SER A 58 -8.68 -9.21 18.48
C SER A 58 -10.15 -9.21 18.07
N GLY A 59 -10.47 -9.70 16.86
CA GLY A 59 -11.78 -9.53 16.25
C GLY A 59 -12.05 -8.14 15.65
N ASP A 60 -11.17 -7.16 15.89
CA ASP A 60 -11.32 -5.80 15.36
C ASP A 60 -10.96 -5.74 13.87
N ALA A 61 -11.82 -5.14 13.05
CA ALA A 61 -11.58 -4.94 11.62
C ALA A 61 -10.52 -3.86 11.35
N HIS A 62 -10.34 -2.92 12.27
CA HIS A 62 -9.38 -1.81 12.17
C HIS A 62 -7.93 -2.25 12.44
N ASP A 63 -7.75 -3.44 13.02
CA ASP A 63 -6.42 -3.98 13.26
C ASP A 63 -5.82 -4.56 11.98
N TYR A 64 -4.60 -4.13 11.65
CA TYR A 64 -3.86 -4.67 10.51
C TYR A 64 -3.55 -6.15 10.74
N TYR A 65 -3.89 -6.98 9.75
CA TYR A 65 -3.72 -8.43 9.81
C TYR A 65 -3.04 -8.96 8.57
N SER A 66 -1.94 -9.68 8.73
CA SER A 66 -1.24 -10.38 7.65
C SER A 66 -0.73 -11.75 8.09
N LEU A 67 -0.37 -12.60 7.13
CA LEU A 67 0.15 -13.95 7.38
C LEU A 67 1.64 -14.00 7.07
N GLY A 68 2.39 -14.81 7.83
CA GLY A 68 3.78 -15.07 7.53
C GLY A 68 3.94 -15.73 6.15
N THR A 69 4.70 -15.09 5.25
CA THR A 69 4.79 -15.42 3.82
C THR A 69 5.14 -16.88 3.52
N TYR A 70 5.99 -17.49 4.34
CA TYR A 70 6.51 -18.85 4.15
C TYR A 70 5.80 -19.91 5.00
N TRP A 71 4.66 -19.59 5.62
CA TRP A 71 3.95 -20.50 6.50
C TRP A 71 2.71 -21.08 5.80
N TRP A 72 2.64 -22.40 5.74
CA TRP A 72 1.65 -23.16 4.98
C TRP A 72 0.83 -24.07 5.88
N PRO A 73 -0.43 -24.40 5.52
CA PRO A 73 -1.18 -25.45 6.17
C PRO A 73 -0.39 -26.76 6.23
N ASN A 74 -0.41 -27.41 7.40
CA ASN A 74 0.27 -28.68 7.62
C ASN A 74 -0.53 -29.84 7.00
N PRO A 75 -0.03 -30.50 5.95
CA PRO A 75 -0.76 -31.58 5.28
C PRO A 75 -0.92 -32.84 6.14
N ARG A 76 -0.19 -32.95 7.27
CA ARG A 76 -0.26 -34.09 8.20
C ARG A 76 -1.32 -33.91 9.30
N ARG A 77 -2.15 -32.87 9.20
CA ARG A 77 -3.16 -32.52 10.22
C ARG A 77 -4.48 -32.21 9.50
N PRO A 78 -5.62 -32.80 9.92
CA PRO A 78 -6.90 -32.60 9.25
C PRO A 78 -7.34 -31.13 9.15
N ASN A 79 -6.99 -30.31 10.14
CA ASN A 79 -7.29 -28.88 10.19
C ASN A 79 -6.17 -28.00 9.61
N GLY A 80 -5.08 -28.59 9.10
CA GLY A 80 -3.93 -27.84 8.59
C GLY A 80 -3.11 -27.09 9.63
N LEU A 81 -3.37 -27.26 10.93
CA LEU A 81 -2.72 -26.52 12.02
C LEU A 81 -1.79 -27.40 12.86
N PRO A 82 -0.75 -26.83 13.50
CA PRO A 82 -0.22 -25.49 13.24
C PRO A 82 0.39 -25.41 11.84
N TYR A 83 0.44 -24.21 11.25
CA TYR A 83 1.12 -24.03 9.97
C TYR A 83 2.60 -24.43 10.08
N ILE A 84 3.20 -24.84 8.96
CA ILE A 84 4.61 -25.23 8.87
C ILE A 84 5.37 -24.30 7.94
N ARG A 85 6.62 -24.00 8.27
CA ARG A 85 7.48 -23.14 7.46
C ARG A 85 8.01 -23.91 6.24
N ARG A 86 7.88 -23.32 5.06
CA ARG A 86 8.50 -23.73 3.79
C ARG A 86 9.28 -22.55 3.23
N ASP A 87 10.54 -22.45 3.63
CA ASP A 87 11.34 -21.27 3.35
C ASP A 87 11.53 -21.03 1.85
N GLY A 88 11.42 -19.77 1.41
CA GLY A 88 11.48 -19.41 -0.01
C GLY A 88 10.25 -19.83 -0.83
N HIS A 89 9.20 -20.38 -0.22
CA HIS A 89 7.96 -20.75 -0.90
C HIS A 89 6.81 -19.91 -0.36
N ILE A 90 6.34 -18.96 -1.17
CA ILE A 90 5.28 -18.02 -0.81
C ILE A 90 3.93 -18.74 -0.77
N ASN A 91 3.25 -18.70 0.37
CA ASN A 91 1.88 -19.16 0.51
C ASN A 91 0.92 -18.14 -0.15
N PRO A 92 0.18 -18.49 -1.21
CA PRO A 92 -0.75 -17.56 -1.88
C PRO A 92 -1.81 -16.95 -0.95
N GLN A 93 -2.10 -17.60 0.19
CA GLN A 93 -3.03 -17.08 1.19
C GLN A 93 -2.53 -15.76 1.83
N CYS A 94 -1.23 -15.49 1.84
CA CYS A 94 -0.71 -14.22 2.37
C CYS A 94 -0.78 -13.05 1.37
N GLU A 95 -1.05 -13.32 0.09
CA GLU A 95 -1.09 -12.33 -1.00
C GLU A 95 -2.48 -12.14 -1.61
N ASN A 96 -3.47 -12.90 -1.14
CA ASN A 96 -4.86 -12.72 -1.56
C ASN A 96 -5.53 -11.56 -0.78
N ASN A 97 -6.81 -11.30 -1.06
CA ASN A 97 -7.57 -10.21 -0.42
C ASN A 97 -8.20 -10.59 0.94
N ASP A 98 -7.86 -11.75 1.49
CA ASP A 98 -8.40 -12.20 2.77
C ASP A 98 -7.71 -11.52 3.96
N THR A 99 -6.50 -10.97 3.74
CA THR A 99 -5.68 -10.23 4.71
C THR A 99 -5.21 -8.88 4.13
N ASP A 100 -4.40 -8.12 4.87
CA ASP A 100 -4.03 -6.75 4.54
C ASP A 100 -2.71 -6.59 3.76
N THR A 101 -1.91 -7.64 3.58
CA THR A 101 -0.58 -7.56 2.94
C THR A 101 -0.63 -6.88 1.57
N THR A 102 -1.53 -7.32 0.69
CA THR A 102 -1.67 -6.75 -0.65
C THR A 102 -2.41 -5.41 -0.59
N ARG A 103 -3.27 -5.20 0.41
CA ARG A 103 -4.04 -3.95 0.57
C ARG A 103 -3.15 -2.78 0.91
N ILE A 104 -2.21 -2.94 1.85
CA ILE A 104 -1.28 -1.86 2.22
C ILE A 104 -0.34 -1.52 1.05
N ILE A 105 0.08 -2.52 0.27
CA ILE A 105 0.89 -2.30 -0.95
C ILE A 105 0.09 -1.46 -1.96
N ARG A 106 -1.14 -1.89 -2.31
CA ARG A 106 -2.00 -1.16 -3.25
C ARG A 106 -2.34 0.25 -2.75
N MET A 107 -2.55 0.42 -1.45
CA MET A 107 -2.78 1.74 -0.85
C MET A 107 -1.56 2.66 -1.04
N CYS A 108 -0.36 2.19 -0.72
CA CYS A 108 0.89 2.96 -0.89
C CYS A 108 1.15 3.32 -2.36
N GLU A 109 1.06 2.34 -3.26
CA GLU A 109 1.25 2.54 -4.70
C GLU A 109 0.23 3.52 -5.26
N ARG A 110 -1.04 3.39 -4.87
CA ARG A 110 -2.11 4.31 -5.24
C ARG A 110 -1.82 5.74 -4.81
N CYS A 111 -1.39 5.95 -3.56
CA CYS A 111 -0.99 7.28 -3.07
C CYS A 111 0.11 7.87 -3.96
N LEU A 112 1.17 7.11 -4.22
CA LEU A 112 2.30 7.59 -5.04
C LEU A 112 1.88 7.91 -6.47
N THR A 113 1.15 7.00 -7.13
CA THR A 113 0.69 7.18 -8.52
C THR A 113 -0.19 8.44 -8.63
N LEU A 114 -1.13 8.64 -7.71
CA LEU A 114 -1.98 9.82 -7.70
C LEU A 114 -1.21 11.11 -7.35
N GLY A 115 -0.27 11.05 -6.40
CA GLY A 115 0.59 12.18 -6.03
C GLY A 115 1.49 12.63 -7.17
N LEU A 116 2.16 11.69 -7.85
CA LEU A 116 2.98 11.99 -9.03
C LEU A 116 2.13 12.52 -10.19
N ALA A 117 0.94 11.95 -10.42
CA ALA A 117 0.03 12.45 -11.45
C ALA A 117 -0.41 13.90 -11.15
N TRP A 118 -0.71 14.23 -9.90
CA TRP A 118 -0.94 15.61 -9.47
C TRP A 118 0.29 16.50 -9.78
N TYR A 119 1.47 16.10 -9.31
CA TYR A 119 2.69 16.89 -9.48
C TYR A 119 3.00 17.22 -10.95
N PHE A 120 2.94 16.22 -11.83
CA PHE A 120 3.31 16.41 -13.25
C PHE A 120 2.22 17.08 -14.08
N THR A 121 0.94 16.90 -13.74
CA THR A 121 -0.17 17.43 -14.57
C THR A 121 -0.81 18.70 -14.02
N GLY A 122 -0.68 18.97 -12.71
CA GLY A 122 -1.42 20.04 -12.04
C GLY A 122 -2.94 19.84 -11.99
N GLN A 123 -3.45 18.63 -12.24
CA GLN A 123 -4.88 18.34 -12.20
C GLN A 123 -5.34 17.95 -10.79
N ARG A 124 -6.10 18.83 -10.13
CA ARG A 124 -6.49 18.70 -8.71
C ARG A 124 -7.25 17.41 -8.39
N GLN A 125 -7.92 16.80 -9.37
CA GLN A 125 -8.63 15.54 -9.19
C GLN A 125 -7.73 14.40 -8.67
N TYR A 126 -6.45 14.39 -9.04
CA TYR A 126 -5.51 13.39 -8.55
C TYR A 126 -5.12 13.65 -7.09
N ALA A 127 -4.86 14.91 -6.73
CA ALA A 127 -4.60 15.30 -5.34
C ALA A 127 -5.78 14.98 -4.41
N HIS A 128 -7.02 15.27 -4.86
CA HIS A 128 -8.22 14.92 -4.10
C HIS A 128 -8.36 13.41 -3.88
N ALA A 129 -8.11 12.60 -4.91
CA ALA A 129 -8.15 11.14 -4.80
C ALA A 129 -7.03 10.59 -3.89
N ALA A 130 -5.83 11.16 -3.94
CA ALA A 130 -4.73 10.80 -3.05
C ALA A 130 -5.10 11.12 -1.58
N ALA A 131 -5.58 12.33 -1.33
CA ALA A 131 -6.04 12.75 -0.01
C ALA A 131 -7.16 11.85 0.52
N GLN A 132 -8.14 11.47 -0.32
CA GLN A 132 -9.20 10.54 0.06
C GLN A 132 -8.66 9.17 0.47
N GLN A 133 -7.68 8.61 -0.27
CA GLN A 133 -7.04 7.34 0.10
C GLN A 133 -6.31 7.43 1.44
N ILE A 134 -5.54 8.49 1.67
CA ILE A 134 -4.80 8.70 2.92
C ILE A 134 -5.77 8.82 4.09
N ARG A 135 -6.83 9.63 3.95
CA ARG A 135 -7.85 9.78 4.99
C ARG A 135 -8.54 8.45 5.30
N CYS A 136 -8.95 7.70 4.26
CA CYS A 136 -9.58 6.40 4.42
C CYS A 136 -8.70 5.43 5.21
N TRP A 137 -7.40 5.35 4.91
CA TRP A 137 -6.52 4.40 5.60
C TRP A 137 -6.11 4.85 7.00
N PHE A 138 -5.93 6.14 7.26
CA PHE A 138 -5.29 6.60 8.51
C PHE A 138 -6.20 7.39 9.46
N LEU A 139 -7.27 8.02 8.97
CA LEU A 139 -7.96 9.09 9.70
C LEU A 139 -9.46 8.87 9.85
N ASP A 140 -10.15 8.42 8.81
CA ASP A 140 -11.60 8.30 8.81
C ASP A 140 -12.02 7.17 9.76
N ALA A 141 -12.89 7.49 10.73
CA ALA A 141 -13.17 6.62 11.87
C ALA A 141 -13.70 5.23 11.47
N ASP A 142 -14.48 5.17 10.39
CA ASP A 142 -15.11 3.94 9.90
C ASP A 142 -14.15 3.01 9.15
N THR A 143 -12.98 3.51 8.74
CA THR A 143 -12.07 2.77 7.84
C THR A 143 -10.61 2.77 8.26
N ARG A 144 -10.21 3.60 9.23
CA ARG A 144 -8.80 3.77 9.60
C ARG A 144 -8.16 2.48 10.11
N MET A 145 -6.87 2.33 9.88
CA MET A 145 -6.03 1.35 10.54
C MET A 145 -5.66 1.83 11.96
N ASN A 146 -5.83 0.97 12.96
CA ASN A 146 -5.27 1.21 14.29
C ASN A 146 -3.73 1.28 14.20
N PRO A 147 -3.06 2.22 14.88
CA PRO A 147 -1.65 2.53 14.64
C PRO A 147 -0.68 1.54 15.30
N HIS A 148 -0.86 0.24 15.03
CA HIS A 148 0.02 -0.84 15.47
C HIS A 148 0.01 -2.04 14.52
N LEU A 149 1.02 -2.91 14.63
CA LEU A 149 1.16 -4.14 13.85
C LEU A 149 1.08 -5.40 14.72
N ASN A 150 0.32 -5.36 15.81
CA ASN A 150 0.23 -6.47 16.78
C ASN A 150 -0.20 -7.81 16.14
N TYR A 151 -0.86 -7.77 14.98
CA TYR A 151 -1.32 -8.94 14.22
C TYR A 151 -0.65 -9.08 12.84
N GLY A 152 0.48 -8.41 12.65
CA GLY A 152 1.31 -8.54 11.45
C GLY A 152 2.05 -9.88 11.41
N GLN A 153 2.03 -10.52 10.25
CA GLN A 153 2.65 -11.80 9.95
C GLN A 153 2.34 -12.92 10.95
N ALA A 154 1.06 -13.02 11.32
CA ALA A 154 0.53 -14.10 12.12
C ALA A 154 0.86 -15.47 11.50
N ILE A 155 0.98 -16.48 12.36
CA ILE A 155 1.20 -17.87 11.95
C ILE A 155 0.07 -18.69 12.57
N PRO A 156 -0.93 -19.15 11.78
CA PRO A 156 -2.07 -19.88 12.30
C PRO A 156 -1.65 -21.11 13.13
N GLY A 157 -2.21 -21.20 14.33
CA GLY A 157 -1.90 -22.25 15.31
C GLY A 157 -0.57 -22.06 16.07
N ILE A 158 0.14 -20.94 15.88
CA ILE A 158 1.42 -20.66 16.57
C ILE A 158 1.40 -19.30 17.26
N VAL A 159 1.17 -18.20 16.52
CA VAL A 159 1.24 -16.84 17.07
C VAL A 159 0.31 -15.88 16.31
N SER A 160 -0.36 -14.98 17.04
CA SER A 160 -1.32 -14.03 16.46
C SER A 160 -0.68 -12.86 15.69
N GLY A 161 0.62 -12.63 15.88
CA GLY A 161 1.40 -11.61 15.20
C GLY A 161 2.82 -11.57 15.76
N ARG A 162 3.75 -10.93 15.04
CA ARG A 162 5.18 -10.92 15.40
C ARG A 162 5.92 -9.73 14.81
N GLY A 163 7.06 -9.37 15.41
CA GLY A 163 7.86 -8.23 14.98
C GLY A 163 8.29 -8.24 13.51
N THR A 164 8.37 -9.41 12.86
CA THR A 164 8.63 -9.53 11.42
C THR A 164 7.59 -8.77 10.58
N GLY A 165 6.35 -8.59 11.07
CA GLY A 165 5.31 -7.84 10.38
C GLY A 165 5.63 -6.36 10.12
N LEU A 166 6.67 -5.80 10.77
CA LEU A 166 7.14 -4.45 10.47
C LEU A 166 7.49 -4.26 8.98
N ILE A 167 8.05 -5.29 8.33
CA ILE A 167 8.46 -5.25 6.91
C ILE A 167 7.28 -5.02 5.94
N ASP A 168 6.05 -5.31 6.38
CA ASP A 168 4.86 -5.09 5.56
C ASP A 168 4.62 -3.59 5.32
N THR A 169 5.08 -2.73 6.26
CA THR A 169 4.95 -1.27 6.18
C THR A 169 6.09 -0.57 5.44
N ARG A 170 7.02 -1.32 4.85
CA ARG A 170 8.22 -0.76 4.19
C ARG A 170 7.93 0.24 3.06
N LEU A 171 6.73 0.22 2.47
CA LEU A 171 6.32 1.12 1.40
C LEU A 171 5.62 2.39 1.89
N LEU A 172 5.49 2.62 3.21
CA LEU A 172 4.84 3.83 3.73
C LEU A 172 5.55 5.12 3.34
N TRP A 173 6.83 5.07 2.96
CA TRP A 173 7.54 6.24 2.41
C TRP A 173 6.81 6.84 1.19
N MET A 174 6.12 6.02 0.40
CA MET A 174 5.33 6.45 -0.75
C MET A 174 4.22 7.42 -0.34
N VAL A 175 3.59 7.17 0.81
CA VAL A 175 2.54 8.02 1.38
C VAL A 175 3.14 9.32 1.89
N VAL A 176 4.29 9.25 2.59
CA VAL A 176 4.99 10.42 3.12
C VAL A 176 5.39 11.38 2.00
N ASP A 177 6.03 10.86 0.95
CA ASP A 177 6.44 11.67 -0.19
C ASP A 177 5.25 12.21 -0.97
N THR A 178 4.15 11.45 -1.09
CA THR A 178 2.90 11.95 -1.69
C THR A 178 2.40 13.22 -1.00
N ILE A 179 2.42 13.26 0.33
CA ILE A 179 2.02 14.45 1.11
C ILE A 179 2.99 15.61 0.88
N GLY A 180 4.28 15.31 0.68
CA GLY A 180 5.33 16.30 0.45
C GLY A 180 5.35 16.94 -0.95
N THR A 181 4.50 16.47 -1.88
CA THR A 181 4.41 17.02 -3.26
C THR A 181 3.55 18.29 -3.39
N ASP A 182 2.95 18.78 -2.29
CA ASP A 182 2.08 19.97 -2.24
C ASP A 182 2.85 21.28 -1.97
#